data_AF-A0A8D6PUA2-F1
#
_entry.id   AF-A0A8D6PUA2-F1
#
_cell.length_a   1.000
_cell.length_b   1.000
_cell.length_c   1.000
_cell.angle_alpha   90.00
_cell.angle_beta   90.00
_cell.angle_gamma   90.00
#
_symmetry.space_group_name_H-M   'P 1'
#
loop_
_entity.id
_entity.type
_entity.pdbx_description
1 polymer ?
#
loop_
_entity_poly.entity_id
_entity_poly.type
_entity_poly.pdbx_seq_one_letter_code
_entity_poly.pdbx_strand_id
1 'polypeptide(L)'
;MFVYGPKSSGKTTVMLRVIEELSKREDIVFFYYDLRRYATPTKEEFLKIFFEKGDKKYLLNKFDFNNLSLNDVFDKIYESIETVIKDGKKPILIIDELQKLKNIYFNGNDNGKSLLNELFNLFVHLTKVRHLCHVICLTSDTLFIEEIYQNSTFYLMKLHS
;
A
#
# COMPACT_ATOMS: atom_id res chain seq x y z
N MET A 1 -1.56 9.44 -4.01
CA MET A 1 -1.22 10.64 -3.20
C MET A 1 -0.12 10.29 -2.22
N PHE A 2 0.86 11.17 -2.03
CA PHE A 2 1.87 11.04 -0.97
C PHE A 2 1.64 12.11 0.10
N VAL A 3 1.71 11.72 1.37
CA VAL A 3 1.65 12.61 2.53
C VAL A 3 2.94 12.43 3.33
N TYR A 4 3.80 13.43 3.35
CA TYR A 4 5.14 13.30 3.93
C TYR A 4 5.54 14.51 4.79
N GLY A 5 6.52 14.30 5.66
CA GLY A 5 7.02 15.31 6.60
C GLY A 5 7.63 14.65 7.84
N PRO A 6 8.22 15.42 8.78
CA PRO A 6 8.94 14.86 9.92
C PRO A 6 8.14 13.88 10.77
N LYS A 7 8.81 12.97 11.49
CA LYS A 7 8.14 12.15 12.52
C LYS A 7 7.36 13.05 13.48
N SER A 8 6.20 12.58 13.94
CA SER A 8 5.31 13.30 14.85
C SER A 8 4.68 14.59 14.30
N SER A 9 4.71 14.82 12.97
CA SER A 9 4.05 15.99 12.35
C SER A 9 2.52 15.85 12.18
N GLY A 10 1.86 14.92 12.87
CA GLY A 10 0.40 14.75 12.83
C GLY A 10 -0.19 14.05 11.60
N LYS A 11 0.61 13.60 10.61
CA LYS A 11 0.11 12.96 9.37
C LYS A 11 -0.82 11.78 9.63
N THR A 12 -0.38 10.83 10.46
CA THR A 12 -1.17 9.65 10.84
C THR A 12 -2.44 10.07 11.59
N THR A 13 -2.35 11.05 12.50
CA THR A 13 -3.50 11.57 13.25
C THR A 13 -4.55 12.16 12.31
N VAL A 14 -4.14 12.97 11.34
CA VAL A 14 -5.04 13.52 10.32
C VAL A 14 -5.66 12.41 9.48
N MET A 15 -4.86 11.42 9.05
CA MET A 15 -5.37 10.30 8.26
C MET A 15 -6.39 9.45 9.01
N LEU A 16 -6.13 9.14 10.28
CA LEU A 16 -7.06 8.42 11.14
C LEU A 16 -8.36 9.19 11.32
N ARG A 17 -8.30 10.52 11.47
CA ARG A 17 -9.49 11.36 11.55
C ARG A 17 -10.29 11.35 10.24
N VAL A 18 -9.61 11.36 9.09
CA VAL A 18 -10.24 11.23 7.77
C VAL A 18 -10.92 9.87 7.63
N ILE A 19 -10.25 8.78 8.02
CA ILE A 19 -10.84 7.44 8.01
C ILE A 19 -12.07 7.41 8.91
N GLU A 20 -11.98 7.88 10.16
CA GLU A 20 -13.09 7.90 11.11
C GLU A 20 -14.33 8.62 10.57
N GLU A 21 -14.14 9.80 9.96
CA GLU A 21 -15.25 10.57 9.40
C GLU A 21 -15.82 9.97 8.11
N LEU A 22 -14.96 9.48 7.21
CA LEU A 22 -15.39 8.97 5.91
C LEU A 22 -15.88 7.52 5.96
N SER A 23 -15.43 6.72 6.93
CA SER A 23 -15.92 5.35 7.16
C SER A 23 -17.40 5.31 7.58
N LYS A 24 -17.98 6.46 7.99
CA LYS A 24 -19.43 6.60 8.21
C LYS A 24 -20.23 6.50 6.91
N ARG A 25 -19.58 6.67 5.76
CA ARG A 25 -20.20 6.51 4.46
C ARG A 25 -20.14 5.04 4.04
N GLU A 26 -21.28 4.49 3.65
CA GLU A 26 -21.36 3.08 3.24
C GLU A 26 -20.73 2.82 1.86
N ASP A 27 -20.51 3.88 1.06
CA ASP A 27 -19.94 3.82 -0.28
C ASP A 27 -18.40 3.81 -0.31
N ILE A 28 -17.73 3.81 0.85
CA ILE A 28 -16.27 3.82 0.95
C ILE A 28 -15.77 2.64 1.79
N VAL A 29 -14.71 1.99 1.33
CA VAL A 29 -14.00 0.95 2.10
C VAL A 29 -12.53 1.32 2.17
N PHE A 30 -11.99 1.39 3.38
CA PHE A 30 -10.58 1.68 3.62
C PHE A 30 -9.77 0.40 3.85
N PHE A 31 -8.64 0.28 3.16
CA PHE A 31 -7.60 -0.70 3.45
C PHE A 31 -6.41 0.03 4.08
N TYR A 32 -6.28 -0.02 5.41
CA TYR A 32 -5.23 0.72 6.14
C TYR A 32 -4.12 -0.20 6.66
N TYR A 33 -2.93 -0.05 6.08
CA TYR A 33 -1.72 -0.79 6.45
C TYR A 33 -0.76 0.11 7.22
N ASP A 34 -0.75 -0.04 8.54
CA ASP A 34 0.20 0.63 9.42
C ASP A 34 1.50 -0.18 9.57
N LEU A 35 2.56 0.25 8.88
CA LEU A 35 3.87 -0.41 8.96
C LEU A 35 4.67 0.02 10.21
N ARG A 36 4.19 0.98 11.03
CA ARG A 36 4.88 1.41 12.27
C ARG A 36 5.12 0.27 13.22
N ARG A 37 4.17 -0.66 13.31
CA ARG A 37 4.16 -1.77 14.27
C ARG A 37 5.22 -2.84 14.00
N TYR A 38 5.89 -2.78 12.85
CA TYR A 38 6.84 -3.79 12.41
C TYR A 38 8.24 -3.17 12.28
N ALA A 39 9.26 -3.75 12.92
CA ALA A 39 10.65 -3.43 12.59
C ALA A 39 10.88 -3.77 11.10
N THR A 40 11.79 -3.07 10.41
CA THR A 40 12.02 -3.14 8.94
C THR A 40 11.68 -4.52 8.38
N PRO A 41 10.48 -4.71 7.81
CA PRO A 41 9.94 -6.04 7.65
C PRO A 41 10.77 -6.82 6.64
N THR A 42 10.94 -8.12 6.85
CA THR A 42 11.43 -8.96 5.74
C THR A 42 10.37 -9.05 4.64
N LYS A 43 10.72 -9.61 3.50
CA LYS A 43 9.74 -9.96 2.46
C LYS A 43 8.60 -10.78 3.07
N GLU A 44 8.92 -11.85 3.79
CA GLU A 44 7.94 -12.80 4.35
C GLU A 44 7.04 -12.12 5.39
N GLU A 45 7.62 -11.26 6.24
CA GLU A 45 6.86 -10.46 7.20
C GLU A 45 5.93 -9.49 6.49
N PHE A 46 6.41 -8.81 5.45
CA PHE A 46 5.57 -7.94 4.62
C PHE A 46 4.38 -8.70 4.02
N LEU A 47 4.60 -9.89 3.44
CA LEU A 47 3.51 -10.70 2.88
C LEU A 47 2.48 -11.00 3.99
N LYS A 48 2.93 -11.46 5.17
CA LYS A 48 2.04 -11.75 6.31
C LYS A 48 1.24 -10.55 6.77
N ILE A 49 1.86 -9.37 6.89
CA ILE A 49 1.19 -8.13 7.31
C ILE A 49 0.03 -7.79 6.38
N PHE A 50 0.22 -7.96 5.07
CA PHE A 50 -0.82 -7.69 4.08
C PHE A 50 -1.99 -8.67 4.18
N PHE A 51 -1.71 -9.94 4.48
CA PHE A 51 -2.70 -11.00 4.62
C PHE A 51 -3.46 -11.02 5.96
N GLU A 52 -2.82 -10.64 7.07
CA GLU A 52 -3.45 -10.70 8.40
C GLU A 52 -4.47 -9.57 8.64
N LYS A 53 -4.30 -8.42 7.98
CA LYS A 53 -5.05 -7.20 8.31
C LYS A 53 -6.21 -6.85 7.39
N GLY A 54 -6.36 -7.46 6.22
CA GLY A 54 -7.53 -7.15 5.41
C GLY A 54 -8.78 -7.77 6.03
N ASP A 55 -9.89 -7.05 5.88
CA ASP A 55 -11.17 -7.48 6.41
C ASP A 55 -11.49 -8.89 5.88
N LYS A 56 -11.86 -9.84 6.74
CA LYS A 56 -12.13 -11.24 6.33
C LYS A 56 -13.24 -11.34 5.27
N LYS A 57 -14.06 -10.30 5.15
CA LYS A 57 -15.06 -10.15 4.08
C LYS A 57 -14.43 -9.91 2.71
N TYR A 58 -13.34 -9.15 2.65
CA TYR A 58 -12.69 -8.69 1.41
C TYR A 58 -11.40 -9.46 1.09
N LEU A 59 -10.79 -10.11 2.08
CA LEU A 59 -9.73 -11.12 1.88
C LEU A 59 -10.32 -12.52 1.97
N LEU A 60 -10.45 -13.20 0.82
CA LEU A 60 -10.88 -14.59 0.76
C LEU A 60 -9.90 -15.54 1.50
N ASN A 61 -10.50 -16.46 2.26
CA ASN A 61 -9.95 -17.35 3.28
C ASN A 61 -8.66 -18.15 2.97
N LYS A 62 -7.91 -18.38 4.06
CA LYS A 62 -7.03 -19.54 4.39
C LYS A 62 -5.90 -19.85 3.39
N PHE A 63 -4.74 -19.23 3.60
CA PHE A 63 -3.50 -19.57 2.88
C PHE A 63 -2.54 -20.40 3.70
N ASP A 64 -1.83 -21.28 2.99
CA ASP A 64 -0.59 -21.88 3.45
C ASP A 64 0.52 -20.85 3.26
N PHE A 65 0.88 -20.14 4.33
CA PHE A 65 1.86 -19.05 4.32
C PHE A 65 3.27 -19.48 3.88
N ASN A 66 3.50 -20.79 3.75
CA ASN A 66 4.82 -21.36 3.47
C ASN A 66 5.29 -21.15 2.02
N ASN A 67 4.39 -20.83 1.07
CA ASN A 67 4.72 -20.70 -0.37
C ASN A 67 4.19 -19.42 -1.04
N LEU A 68 4.02 -18.32 -0.29
CA LEU A 68 3.50 -17.07 -0.86
C LEU A 68 4.54 -16.37 -1.76
N SER A 69 4.16 -16.12 -3.01
CA SER A 69 4.87 -15.24 -3.93
C SER A 69 4.38 -13.79 -3.80
N LEU A 70 5.15 -12.86 -4.36
CA LEU A 70 4.73 -11.46 -4.46
C LEU A 70 3.45 -11.32 -5.32
N ASN A 71 3.38 -12.07 -6.43
CA ASN A 71 2.23 -12.02 -7.31
C ASN A 71 0.96 -12.43 -6.56
N ASP A 72 1.03 -13.41 -5.65
CA ASP A 72 -0.10 -13.79 -4.82
C ASP A 72 -0.59 -12.63 -3.93
N VAL A 73 0.33 -11.82 -3.37
CA VAL A 73 -0.05 -10.62 -2.61
C VAL A 73 -0.71 -9.58 -3.51
N PHE A 74 -0.17 -9.37 -4.70
CA PHE A 74 -0.69 -8.37 -5.63
C PHE A 74 -2.07 -8.76 -6.15
N ASP A 75 -2.25 -10.02 -6.53
CA ASP A 75 -3.53 -10.58 -6.93
C ASP A 75 -4.55 -10.45 -5.81
N LYS A 76 -4.14 -10.60 -4.55
CA LYS A 76 -5.05 -10.47 -3.40
C LYS A 76 -5.44 -9.04 -3.10
N ILE A 77 -4.50 -8.09 -3.18
CA ILE A 77 -4.83 -6.67 -3.13
C ILE A 77 -5.83 -6.33 -4.23
N TYR A 78 -5.59 -6.83 -5.44
CA TYR A 78 -6.45 -6.61 -6.59
C TYR A 78 -7.85 -7.23 -6.41
N GLU A 79 -7.95 -8.50 -6.01
CA GLU A 79 -9.22 -9.19 -5.71
C GLU A 79 -10.02 -8.47 -4.62
N SER A 80 -9.35 -7.98 -3.57
CA SER A 80 -10.00 -7.23 -2.49
C SER A 80 -10.62 -5.94 -3.01
N ILE A 81 -9.86 -5.21 -3.84
CA ILE A 81 -10.30 -3.98 -4.50
C ILE A 81 -11.47 -4.27 -5.46
N GLU A 82 -11.36 -5.31 -6.29
CA GLU A 82 -12.45 -5.71 -7.20
C GLU A 82 -13.72 -6.08 -6.44
N THR A 83 -13.60 -6.77 -5.31
CA THR A 83 -14.76 -7.16 -4.50
C THR A 83 -15.49 -5.93 -3.97
N VAL A 84 -14.75 -4.93 -3.48
CA VAL A 84 -15.33 -3.65 -3.03
C VAL A 84 -16.04 -2.93 -4.18
N ILE A 85 -15.46 -2.97 -5.39
CA ILE A 85 -16.06 -2.32 -6.58
C ILE A 85 -17.31 -3.06 -7.04
N LYS A 86 -17.32 -4.40 -7.00
CA LYS A 86 -18.50 -5.22 -7.28
C LYS A 86 -19.64 -4.96 -6.29
N ASP A 87 -19.30 -4.66 -5.03
CA ASP A 87 -20.23 -4.18 -4.00
C ASP A 87 -20.74 -2.74 -4.27
N GLY A 88 -20.31 -2.07 -5.35
CA GLY A 88 -20.68 -0.70 -5.71
C GLY A 88 -19.99 0.37 -4.87
N LYS A 89 -18.91 0.02 -4.16
CA LYS A 89 -18.19 0.90 -3.22
C LYS A 89 -16.85 1.34 -3.78
N LYS A 90 -16.29 2.39 -3.17
CA LYS A 90 -15.01 3.00 -3.53
C LYS A 90 -13.91 2.52 -2.59
N PRO A 91 -12.91 1.76 -3.07
CA PRO A 91 -11.78 1.35 -2.26
C PRO A 91 -10.75 2.46 -2.13
N ILE A 92 -10.24 2.65 -0.92
CA ILE A 92 -9.12 3.54 -0.62
C ILE A 92 -8.03 2.73 0.08
N LEU A 93 -6.90 2.55 -0.58
CA LEU A 93 -5.71 1.89 -0.05
C LEU A 93 -4.80 2.92 0.61
N ILE A 94 -4.47 2.71 1.88
CA ILE A 94 -3.63 3.60 2.68
C ILE A 94 -2.46 2.79 3.26
N ILE A 95 -1.24 3.28 3.04
CA ILE A 95 -0.01 2.66 3.58
C ILE A 95 0.74 3.71 4.40
N ASP A 96 0.90 3.45 5.70
CA ASP A 96 1.63 4.31 6.63
C ASP A 96 3.06 3.80 6.87
N GLU A 97 4.02 4.73 7.04
CA GLU A 97 5.47 4.51 7.05
C GLU A 97 6.01 3.69 5.87
N LEU A 98 5.65 4.08 4.65
CA LEU A 98 6.02 3.38 3.43
C LEU A 98 7.54 3.17 3.26
N GLN A 99 8.36 4.09 3.77
CA GLN A 99 9.82 4.02 3.65
C GLN A 99 10.43 2.78 4.32
N LYS A 100 9.69 2.11 5.23
CA LYS A 100 10.12 0.84 5.82
C LYS A 100 10.29 -0.29 4.79
N LEU A 101 9.66 -0.15 3.62
CA LEU A 101 9.76 -1.15 2.54
C LEU A 101 10.95 -0.92 1.61
N LYS A 102 11.69 0.19 1.77
CA LYS A 102 12.78 0.61 0.86
C LYS A 102 13.85 -0.48 0.70
N ASN A 103 14.22 -1.14 1.79
CA ASN A 103 15.38 -2.05 1.82
C ASN A 103 14.99 -3.53 1.66
N ILE A 104 13.84 -3.82 1.03
CA ILE A 104 13.35 -5.18 0.82
C ILE A 104 13.51 -5.54 -0.66
N TYR A 105 14.28 -6.61 -0.93
CA TYR A 105 14.66 -7.04 -2.28
C TYR A 105 14.34 -8.53 -2.51
N PHE A 106 13.97 -8.91 -3.74
CA PHE A 106 13.44 -10.26 -4.00
C PHE A 106 14.45 -11.38 -4.22
N ASN A 107 15.75 -11.11 -4.32
CA ASN A 107 16.77 -12.13 -4.65
C ASN A 107 18.10 -11.94 -3.87
N GLY A 108 18.07 -11.34 -2.68
CA GLY A 108 19.24 -11.26 -1.78
C GLY A 108 20.41 -10.37 -2.24
N ASN A 109 20.37 -9.77 -3.43
CA ASN A 109 21.38 -8.83 -3.92
C ASN A 109 20.74 -7.46 -4.23
N ASP A 110 21.51 -6.38 -3.99
CA ASP A 110 21.14 -4.98 -4.24
C ASP A 110 20.84 -4.65 -5.72
N ASN A 111 21.10 -5.60 -6.64
CA ASN A 111 20.77 -5.53 -8.05
C ASN A 111 19.43 -6.20 -8.42
N GLY A 112 18.69 -6.70 -7.41
CA GLY A 112 17.37 -7.32 -7.58
C GLY A 112 16.24 -6.29 -7.63
N LYS A 113 15.05 -6.72 -8.11
CA LYS A 113 13.82 -5.93 -8.01
C LYS A 113 13.48 -5.68 -6.54
N SER A 114 13.27 -4.42 -6.15
CA SER A 114 12.80 -4.07 -4.82
C SER A 114 11.30 -4.32 -4.69
N LEU A 115 10.84 -4.74 -3.51
CA LEU A 115 9.41 -4.79 -3.14
C LEU A 115 8.71 -3.48 -3.43
N LEU A 116 9.39 -2.41 -3.07
CA LEU A 116 8.88 -1.09 -3.22
C LEU A 116 8.57 -0.74 -4.69
N ASN A 117 9.47 -1.05 -5.63
CA ASN A 117 9.25 -0.77 -7.06
C ASN A 117 8.06 -1.56 -7.61
N GLU A 118 7.95 -2.83 -7.25
CA GLU A 118 6.83 -3.66 -7.70
C GLU A 118 5.49 -3.20 -7.09
N LEU A 119 5.49 -2.75 -5.83
CA LEU A 119 4.31 -2.14 -5.22
C LEU A 119 3.89 -0.87 -5.96
N PHE A 120 4.84 -0.04 -6.39
CA PHE A 120 4.51 1.15 -7.15
C PHE A 120 3.95 0.83 -8.53
N ASN A 121 4.45 -0.19 -9.20
CA ASN A 121 3.85 -0.69 -10.44
C ASN A 121 2.38 -1.07 -10.22
N LEU A 122 2.09 -1.79 -9.14
CA LEU A 122 0.72 -2.13 -8.75
C LEU A 122 -0.12 -0.87 -8.48
N PHE A 123 0.38 0.10 -7.72
CA PHE A 123 -0.37 1.32 -7.42
C PHE A 123 -0.68 2.11 -8.69
N VAL A 124 0.25 2.17 -9.65
CA VAL A 124 0.01 2.81 -10.96
C VAL A 124 -1.05 2.04 -11.74
N HIS A 125 -1.01 0.70 -11.73
CA HIS A 125 -2.04 -0.12 -12.37
C HIS A 125 -3.44 0.14 -11.79
N LEU A 126 -3.56 0.09 -10.46
CA LEU A 126 -4.82 0.27 -9.74
C LEU A 126 -5.41 1.69 -9.92
N THR A 127 -4.57 2.72 -9.90
CA THR A 127 -5.02 4.11 -9.92
C THR A 127 -5.24 4.67 -11.32
N LYS A 128 -4.38 4.37 -12.29
CA LYS A 128 -4.37 5.04 -13.60
C LYS A 128 -4.84 4.17 -14.74
N VAL A 129 -4.37 2.92 -14.76
CA VAL A 129 -4.71 2.02 -15.86
C VAL A 129 -6.17 1.60 -15.74
N ARG A 130 -6.65 1.41 -14.50
CA ARG A 130 -7.96 0.86 -14.24
C ARG A 130 -8.92 1.80 -13.49
N HIS A 131 -8.42 2.89 -12.89
CA HIS A 131 -9.21 3.82 -12.06
C HIS A 131 -10.04 3.13 -10.96
N LEU A 132 -9.51 2.04 -10.38
CA LEU A 132 -10.23 1.17 -9.45
C LEU A 132 -10.17 1.66 -8.01
N CYS A 133 -9.05 2.27 -7.61
CA CYS A 133 -8.74 2.52 -6.21
C CYS A 133 -7.97 3.83 -6.05
N HIS A 134 -8.19 4.53 -4.94
CA HIS A 134 -7.32 5.63 -4.52
C HIS A 134 -6.22 5.09 -3.61
N VAL A 135 -4.95 5.39 -3.93
CA VAL A 135 -3.80 4.99 -3.12
C VAL A 135 -3.21 6.21 -2.40
N ILE A 136 -3.08 6.12 -1.07
CA ILE A 136 -2.48 7.13 -0.20
C ILE A 136 -1.28 6.53 0.53
N CYS A 137 -0.11 7.13 0.33
CA CYS A 137 1.13 6.71 0.94
C CYS A 137 1.58 7.75 1.97
N LEU A 138 1.80 7.36 3.22
CA LEU A 138 2.36 8.22 4.25
C LEU A 138 3.81 7.80 4.53
N THR A 139 4.70 8.78 4.68
CA THR A 139 6.10 8.56 5.06
C THR A 139 6.61 9.66 5.96
N SER A 140 7.48 9.30 6.90
CA SER A 140 8.18 10.26 7.75
C SER A 140 9.56 10.68 7.22
N ASP A 141 9.97 10.11 6.09
CA ASP A 141 11.27 10.30 5.46
C ASP A 141 11.11 11.13 4.18
N THR A 142 11.67 12.33 4.19
CA THR A 142 11.65 13.27 3.06
C THR A 142 12.68 12.90 1.99
N LEU A 143 13.84 12.36 2.38
CA LEU A 143 14.87 11.90 1.43
C LEU A 143 14.35 10.72 0.61
N PHE A 144 13.60 9.82 1.26
CA PHE A 144 12.90 8.75 0.58
C PHE A 144 11.96 9.24 -0.53
N ILE A 145 11.27 10.36 -0.31
CA ILE A 145 10.39 10.97 -1.31
C ILE A 145 11.20 11.55 -2.47
N GLU A 146 12.33 12.20 -2.19
CA GLU A 146 13.23 12.71 -3.23
C GLU A 146 13.78 11.57 -4.09
N GLU A 147 14.23 10.48 -3.48
CA GLU A 147 14.68 9.27 -4.17
C GLU A 147 13.58 8.65 -5.04
N ILE A 148 12.34 8.59 -4.53
CA ILE A 148 11.18 8.16 -5.30
C ILE A 148 10.99 9.05 -6.53
N TYR A 149 11.08 10.37 -6.38
CA TYR A 149 10.87 11.31 -7.49
C TYR A 149 11.95 11.23 -8.56
N GLN A 150 13.19 10.90 -8.19
CA GLN A 150 14.29 10.73 -9.14
C GLN A 150 14.17 9.43 -9.96
N ASN A 151 13.42 8.44 -9.47
CA ASN A 151 13.19 7.18 -10.17
C ASN A 151 11.99 7.27 -11.14
N SER A 152 12.24 7.10 -12.43
CA SER A 152 11.35 7.45 -13.56
C SER A 152 9.95 6.82 -13.56
N THR A 153 9.75 5.64 -12.96
CA THR A 153 8.44 4.98 -12.86
C THR A 153 7.38 5.83 -12.15
N PHE A 154 7.82 6.78 -11.33
CA PHE A 154 6.98 7.58 -10.46
C PHE A 154 6.50 8.92 -10.98
N TYR A 155 7.16 9.43 -12.01
CA TYR A 155 6.73 10.67 -12.67
C TYR A 155 5.27 10.56 -13.11
N LEU A 156 4.86 9.35 -13.50
CA LEU A 156 3.49 9.03 -13.86
C LEU A 156 2.52 9.31 -12.71
N MET A 157 2.86 9.02 -11.44
CA MET A 157 1.95 9.13 -10.28
C MET A 157 1.59 10.58 -9.93
N LYS A 158 2.39 11.54 -10.43
CA LYS A 158 2.25 12.98 -10.19
C LYS A 158 1.35 13.69 -11.21
N LEU A 159 1.22 13.16 -12.43
CA LEU A 159 0.62 13.92 -13.53
C LEU A 159 -0.90 14.14 -13.42
N HIS A 160 -1.63 13.32 -12.63
CA HIS A 160 -3.10 13.37 -12.61
C HIS A 160 -3.73 13.01 -11.25
N SER A 161 -3.08 13.34 -10.13
CA SER A 161 -3.74 13.35 -8.81
C SER A 161 -4.52 14.64 -8.59
#